data_AF-A0A401PTL9-F1
#
_entry.id   AF-A0A401PTL9-F1
#
_cell.length_a   1.000
_cell.length_b   1.000
_cell.length_c   1.000
_cell.angle_alpha   90.00
_cell.angle_beta   90.00
_cell.angle_gamma   90.00
#
_symmetry.space_group_name_H-M   'P 1'
#
loop_
_entity.id
_entity.type
_entity.pdbx_description
1 polymer ?
#
loop_
_entity_poly.entity_id
_entity_poly.type
_entity_poly.pdbx_seq_one_letter_code
_entity_poly.pdbx_strand_id
1 'polypeptide(L)'
;MGHVKYLTEWDETKQEDTRRTKEHDEFLEKLTRAMNVDLRGAEHRLDLLVSQVGEVYKENNRKTFQIRSLEETISTHDIESKASRETIMRLVSELGREQKAVASYVQESDTIRKELDNAQNAKHHMERESRILHDRLDSMQRAWEASKLETGSWEQRSRELDGSLLTSVCEAKAVHGQLEAFKHQLASLLSKADVTVQPIEEAIKGRICEICTSEESSKRTASQLEEKAIKLAEQLEKQVDLHQAALQRSTKAEQRLSELQENVRHLEGNLLSGDVLCDSLSLDKLKYLKFLEDVAEKMKLERMTAEIGFGMQLEAILARTDQLVKMENEAIIENKTLTYNLKRKLKAQKENLVSKELHMDLLRKKITQLDVEKQTQTALAVERDEAHLTVRKLQKKVERLEKELHKAQTSSIDLKAKLSDTHELKIKTLEQSKMIEELNKSMKRLERLKETAIEKLNSTKSDLDFTEFEAKEEKGRARNILEAVGSELKTLKQTLEEVGKRERQVGVFIIKLLKVKSDVHLQQH
;
A
#
# COMPACT_ATOMS: atom_id res chain seq x y z
N MET A 1 -144.04 157.54 -2.40
CA MET A 1 -142.75 157.21 -1.74
C MET A 1 -142.93 155.87 -1.04
N GLY A 2 -142.19 154.82 -1.45
CA GLY A 2 -142.36 153.46 -0.91
C GLY A 2 -141.76 152.34 -1.76
N HIS A 3 -141.51 152.57 -3.06
CA HIS A 3 -141.06 151.52 -3.98
C HIS A 3 -139.55 151.50 -4.29
N VAL A 4 -138.74 152.33 -3.62
CA VAL A 4 -137.30 152.50 -3.94
C VAL A 4 -136.37 151.87 -2.89
N LYS A 5 -136.85 151.49 -1.69
CA LYS A 5 -136.00 150.95 -0.62
C LYS A 5 -135.83 149.42 -0.63
N TYR A 6 -136.79 148.68 -1.17
CA TYR A 6 -136.77 147.20 -1.20
C TYR A 6 -135.91 146.60 -2.32
N LEU A 7 -135.55 147.37 -3.35
CA LEU A 7 -134.69 146.85 -4.43
C LEU A 7 -133.20 146.82 -4.04
N THR A 8 -132.73 147.82 -3.28
CA THR A 8 -131.30 147.96 -2.93
C THR A 8 -130.80 146.90 -1.95
N GLU A 9 -131.58 146.53 -0.94
CA GLU A 9 -131.18 145.46 0.01
C GLU A 9 -131.19 144.06 -0.63
N TRP A 10 -132.05 143.84 -1.63
CA TRP A 10 -132.11 142.57 -2.35
C TRP A 10 -130.89 142.39 -3.28
N ASP A 11 -130.41 143.48 -3.88
CA ASP A 11 -129.23 143.44 -4.75
C ASP A 11 -127.92 143.24 -3.97
N GLU A 12 -127.75 143.87 -2.79
CA GLU A 12 -126.53 143.70 -1.97
C GLU A 12 -126.38 142.27 -1.46
N THR A 13 -127.44 141.69 -0.88
CA THR A 13 -127.39 140.31 -0.38
C THR A 13 -127.10 139.30 -1.51
N LYS A 14 -127.63 139.56 -2.71
CA LYS A 14 -127.39 138.73 -3.89
C LYS A 14 -125.98 138.89 -4.43
N GLN A 15 -125.41 140.10 -4.37
CA GLN A 15 -124.04 140.36 -4.81
C GLN A 15 -123.01 139.72 -3.86
N GLU A 16 -123.30 139.68 -2.57
CA GLU A 16 -122.43 139.07 -1.58
C GLU A 16 -122.52 137.54 -1.58
N ASP A 17 -123.72 137.00 -1.80
CA ASP A 17 -123.92 135.55 -1.97
C ASP A 17 -123.22 135.04 -3.24
N THR A 18 -123.32 135.78 -4.35
CA THR A 18 -122.59 135.47 -5.60
C THR A 18 -121.07 135.59 -5.47
N ARG A 19 -120.57 136.51 -4.63
CA ARG A 19 -119.13 136.60 -4.33
C ARG A 19 -118.66 135.38 -3.52
N ARG A 20 -119.41 134.96 -2.49
CA ARG A 20 -119.09 133.76 -1.70
C ARG A 20 -119.16 132.49 -2.54
N THR A 21 -120.13 132.37 -3.46
CA THR A 21 -120.18 131.22 -4.38
C THR A 21 -118.98 131.21 -5.31
N LYS A 22 -118.55 132.35 -5.85
CA LYS A 22 -117.32 132.44 -6.67
C LYS A 22 -116.06 132.05 -5.89
N GLU A 23 -115.86 132.57 -4.68
CA GLU A 23 -114.71 132.23 -3.85
C GLU A 23 -114.71 130.73 -3.49
N HIS A 24 -115.89 130.15 -3.21
CA HIS A 24 -116.05 128.72 -2.98
C HIS A 24 -115.75 127.88 -4.22
N ASP A 25 -116.26 128.28 -5.39
CA ASP A 25 -116.01 127.61 -6.66
C ASP A 25 -114.54 127.69 -7.08
N GLU A 26 -113.87 128.82 -6.86
CA GLU A 26 -112.43 128.98 -7.10
C GLU A 26 -111.59 128.09 -6.18
N PHE A 27 -111.95 127.98 -4.90
CA PHE A 27 -111.29 127.07 -3.97
C PHE A 27 -111.46 125.60 -4.40
N LEU A 28 -112.68 125.20 -4.76
CA LEU A 28 -112.96 123.87 -5.29
C LEU A 28 -112.19 123.61 -6.57
N GLU A 29 -112.10 124.57 -7.49
CA GLU A 29 -111.33 124.43 -8.73
C GLU A 29 -109.83 124.25 -8.46
N LYS A 30 -109.25 125.03 -7.54
CA LYS A 30 -107.84 124.88 -7.14
C LYS A 30 -107.58 123.52 -6.52
N LEU A 31 -108.48 123.04 -5.65
CA LEU A 31 -108.34 121.73 -5.01
C LEU A 31 -108.49 120.59 -6.02
N THR A 32 -109.47 120.71 -6.92
CA THR A 32 -109.73 119.79 -8.05
C THR A 32 -108.48 119.69 -8.94
N ARG A 33 -107.87 120.83 -9.26
CA ARG A 33 -106.65 120.90 -10.08
C ARG A 33 -105.43 120.34 -9.35
N ALA A 34 -105.27 120.62 -8.05
CA ALA A 34 -104.17 120.10 -7.24
C ALA A 34 -104.24 118.57 -7.04
N MET A 35 -105.46 118.04 -6.92
CA MET A 35 -105.70 116.60 -6.84
C MET A 35 -105.75 115.91 -8.21
N ASN A 36 -105.73 116.70 -9.29
CA ASN A 36 -105.85 116.24 -10.67
C ASN A 36 -107.10 115.37 -10.91
N VAL A 37 -108.26 115.81 -10.41
CA VAL A 37 -109.56 115.16 -10.56
C VAL A 37 -110.42 115.99 -11.50
N ASP A 38 -111.27 115.41 -12.34
CA ASP A 38 -112.22 116.17 -13.16
C ASP A 38 -113.61 116.14 -12.51
N LEU A 39 -114.13 117.31 -12.15
CA LEU A 39 -115.41 117.47 -11.44
C LEU A 39 -116.35 118.45 -12.14
N ARG A 40 -116.14 118.70 -13.45
CA ARG A 40 -117.04 119.55 -14.24
C ARG A 40 -118.46 118.97 -14.25
N GLY A 41 -119.41 119.72 -13.68
CA GLY A 41 -120.86 119.41 -13.74
C GLY A 41 -121.40 118.54 -12.59
N ALA A 42 -120.62 118.22 -11.56
CA ALA A 42 -121.10 117.44 -10.41
C ALA A 42 -121.80 118.34 -9.37
N GLU A 43 -122.99 117.96 -8.90
CA GLU A 43 -123.78 118.75 -7.92
C GLU A 43 -123.20 118.68 -6.48
N HIS A 44 -122.28 117.75 -6.20
CA HIS A 44 -121.67 117.54 -4.87
C HIS A 44 -120.12 117.51 -4.91
N ARG A 45 -119.52 118.54 -5.53
CA ARG A 45 -118.05 118.61 -5.77
C ARG A 45 -117.22 118.46 -4.50
N LEU A 46 -117.67 119.01 -3.37
CA LEU A 46 -116.95 118.93 -2.10
C LEU A 46 -116.89 117.49 -1.55
N ASP A 47 -118.00 116.75 -1.56
CA ASP A 47 -118.06 115.37 -1.06
C ASP A 47 -117.23 114.41 -1.92
N LEU A 48 -117.24 114.62 -3.25
CA LEU A 48 -116.37 113.88 -4.17
C LEU A 48 -114.88 114.17 -3.89
N LEU A 49 -114.51 115.43 -3.66
CA LEU A 49 -113.14 115.79 -3.27
C LEU A 49 -112.75 115.17 -1.93
N VAL A 50 -113.62 115.22 -0.93
CA VAL A 50 -113.37 114.60 0.40
C VAL A 50 -113.20 113.08 0.27
N SER A 51 -114.05 112.42 -0.52
CA SER A 51 -113.91 110.98 -0.80
C SER A 51 -112.57 110.66 -1.47
N GLN A 52 -112.18 111.45 -2.49
CA GLN A 52 -110.90 111.27 -3.16
C GLN A 52 -109.71 111.54 -2.24
N VAL A 53 -109.79 112.56 -1.36
CA VAL A 53 -108.76 112.82 -0.34
C VAL A 53 -108.66 111.62 0.60
N GLY A 54 -109.79 111.04 0.99
CA GLY A 54 -109.85 109.82 1.79
C GLY A 54 -109.19 108.62 1.11
N GLU A 55 -109.42 108.41 -0.18
CA GLU A 55 -108.78 107.33 -0.95
C GLU A 55 -107.28 107.56 -1.13
N VAL A 56 -106.85 108.79 -1.45
CA VAL A 56 -105.42 109.15 -1.52
C VAL A 56 -104.74 108.95 -0.15
N TYR A 57 -105.41 109.31 0.94
CA TYR A 57 -104.91 109.09 2.31
C TYR A 57 -104.77 107.59 2.63
N LYS A 58 -105.79 106.77 2.30
CA LYS A 58 -105.72 105.30 2.45
C LYS A 58 -104.61 104.70 1.60
N GLU A 59 -104.46 105.13 0.35
CA GLU A 59 -103.41 104.66 -0.55
C GLU A 59 -102.03 105.06 -0.03
N ASN A 60 -101.86 106.29 0.45
CA ASN A 60 -100.61 106.75 1.04
C ASN A 60 -100.28 105.96 2.30
N ASN A 61 -101.26 105.66 3.15
CA ASN A 61 -101.07 104.77 4.31
C ASN A 61 -100.69 103.35 3.89
N ARG A 62 -101.32 102.80 2.85
CA ARG A 62 -100.96 101.48 2.29
C ARG A 62 -99.52 101.49 1.75
N LYS A 63 -99.13 102.52 1.00
CA LYS A 63 -97.77 102.70 0.49
C LYS A 63 -96.76 102.88 1.63
N THR A 64 -97.11 103.66 2.65
CA THR A 64 -96.26 103.85 3.85
C THR A 64 -96.06 102.53 4.59
N PHE A 65 -97.11 101.71 4.72
CA PHE A 65 -96.99 100.37 5.30
C PHE A 65 -96.16 99.42 4.42
N GLN A 66 -96.36 99.45 3.09
CA GLN A 66 -95.54 98.67 2.14
C GLN A 66 -94.07 99.07 2.17
N ILE A 67 -93.77 100.36 2.21
CA ILE A 67 -92.40 100.90 2.34
C ILE A 67 -91.79 100.40 3.65
N ARG A 68 -92.49 100.54 4.78
CA ARG A 68 -91.99 100.06 6.08
C ARG A 68 -91.72 98.55 6.08
N SER A 69 -92.60 97.76 5.47
CA SER A 69 -92.43 96.30 5.36
C SER A 69 -91.24 95.92 4.46
N LEU A 70 -91.04 96.65 3.35
CA LEU A 70 -89.87 96.48 2.49
C LEU A 70 -88.58 96.91 3.18
N GLU A 71 -88.58 98.02 3.91
CA GLU A 71 -87.46 98.49 4.72
C GLU A 71 -87.08 97.46 5.80
N GLU A 72 -88.06 96.87 6.48
CA GLU A 72 -87.83 95.80 7.44
C GLU A 72 -87.24 94.55 6.77
N THR A 73 -87.76 94.14 5.61
CA THR A 73 -87.23 93.00 4.84
C THR A 73 -85.81 93.25 4.33
N ILE A 74 -85.51 94.47 3.90
CA ILE A 74 -84.16 94.87 3.49
C ILE A 74 -83.22 94.85 4.70
N SER A 75 -83.67 95.35 5.85
CA SER A 75 -82.89 95.35 7.09
C SER A 75 -82.59 93.92 7.57
N THR A 76 -83.58 93.02 7.59
CA THR A 76 -83.37 91.61 7.96
C THR A 76 -82.42 90.92 6.99
N HIS A 77 -82.58 91.13 5.68
CA HIS A 77 -81.66 90.60 4.68
C HIS A 77 -80.24 91.16 4.82
N ASP A 78 -80.07 92.44 5.15
CA ASP A 78 -78.75 93.04 5.39
C ASP A 78 -78.07 92.42 6.63
N ILE A 79 -78.83 92.19 7.71
CA ILE A 79 -78.34 91.48 8.90
C ILE A 79 -77.96 90.04 8.55
N GLU A 80 -78.79 89.31 7.81
CA GLU A 80 -78.51 87.94 7.38
C GLU A 80 -77.30 87.87 6.44
N SER A 81 -77.18 88.80 5.49
CA SER A 81 -76.04 88.90 4.58
C SER A 81 -74.74 89.17 5.33
N LYS A 82 -74.78 90.03 6.37
CA LYS A 82 -73.63 90.28 7.26
C LYS A 82 -73.24 89.02 8.03
N ALA A 83 -74.20 88.31 8.63
CA ALA A 83 -73.94 87.07 9.36
C ALA A 83 -73.39 85.94 8.46
N SER A 84 -73.92 85.82 7.24
CA SER A 84 -73.43 84.89 6.22
C SER A 84 -71.99 85.21 5.81
N ARG A 85 -71.68 86.48 5.56
CA ARG A 85 -70.32 86.93 5.23
C ARG A 85 -69.33 86.64 6.35
N GLU A 86 -69.72 86.89 7.60
CA GLU A 86 -68.89 86.58 8.77
C GLU A 86 -68.64 85.07 8.90
N THR A 87 -69.67 84.25 8.68
CA THR A 87 -69.56 82.78 8.63
C THR A 87 -68.59 82.32 7.54
N ILE A 88 -68.70 82.87 6.34
CA ILE A 88 -67.79 82.58 5.22
C ILE A 88 -66.36 83.00 5.59
N MET A 89 -66.14 84.18 6.15
CA MET A 89 -64.80 84.62 6.56
C MET A 89 -64.18 83.71 7.62
N ARG A 90 -64.97 83.26 8.60
CA ARG A 90 -64.52 82.29 9.60
C ARG A 90 -64.16 80.96 8.96
N LEU A 91 -65.00 80.41 8.09
CA LEU A 91 -64.73 79.16 7.37
C LEU A 91 -63.51 79.26 6.44
N VAL A 92 -63.31 80.39 5.75
CA VAL A 92 -62.12 80.64 4.93
C VAL A 92 -60.86 80.69 5.81
N SER A 93 -60.96 81.29 6.99
CA SER A 93 -59.85 81.34 7.95
C SER A 93 -59.55 79.95 8.52
N GLU A 94 -60.57 79.16 8.84
CA GLU A 94 -60.44 77.75 9.26
C GLU A 94 -59.81 76.91 8.14
N LEU A 95 -60.31 77.00 6.90
CA LEU A 95 -59.75 76.33 5.73
C LEU A 95 -58.28 76.72 5.50
N GLY A 96 -57.94 78.00 5.66
CA GLY A 96 -56.56 78.48 5.56
C GLY A 96 -55.64 77.94 6.67
N ARG A 97 -56.16 77.74 7.89
CA ARG A 97 -55.40 77.09 8.99
C ARG A 97 -55.20 75.60 8.70
N GLU A 98 -56.26 74.90 8.30
CA GLU A 98 -56.19 73.48 7.95
C GLU A 98 -55.26 73.24 6.76
N GLN A 99 -55.30 74.08 5.72
CA GLN A 99 -54.40 73.97 4.59
C GLN A 99 -52.93 74.13 5.00
N LYS A 100 -52.63 75.05 5.94
CA LYS A 100 -51.28 75.19 6.52
C LYS A 100 -50.90 73.97 7.35
N ALA A 101 -51.82 73.42 8.14
CA ALA A 101 -51.58 72.21 8.93
C ALA A 101 -51.30 70.99 8.03
N VAL A 102 -52.10 70.80 6.98
CA VAL A 102 -51.88 69.76 5.96
C VAL A 102 -50.52 69.94 5.29
N ALA A 103 -50.15 71.17 4.91
CA ALA A 103 -48.83 71.42 4.34
C ALA A 103 -47.68 71.06 5.30
N SER A 104 -47.81 71.38 6.60
CA SER A 104 -46.82 70.96 7.60
C SER A 104 -46.77 69.44 7.77
N TYR A 105 -47.91 68.74 7.79
CA TYR A 105 -47.95 67.28 7.89
C TYR A 105 -47.36 66.59 6.66
N VAL A 106 -47.58 67.13 5.46
CA VAL A 106 -46.95 66.63 4.23
C VAL A 106 -45.44 66.80 4.31
N GLN A 107 -44.96 67.97 4.75
CA GLN A 107 -43.53 68.20 4.93
C GLN A 107 -42.92 67.25 5.96
N GLU A 108 -43.58 67.04 7.10
CA GLU A 108 -43.14 66.11 8.14
C GLU A 108 -43.13 64.65 7.64
N SER A 109 -44.16 64.25 6.89
CA SER A 109 -44.23 62.94 6.25
C SER A 109 -43.08 62.73 5.26
N ASP A 110 -42.73 63.74 4.46
CA ASP A 110 -41.62 63.68 3.53
C ASP A 110 -40.27 63.64 4.25
N THR A 111 -40.10 64.34 5.38
CA THR A 111 -38.88 64.23 6.21
C THR A 111 -38.75 62.84 6.81
N ILE A 112 -39.82 62.28 7.38
CA ILE A 112 -39.82 60.93 7.95
C ILE A 112 -39.54 59.88 6.86
N ARG A 113 -40.10 60.05 5.65
CA ARG A 113 -39.82 59.16 4.51
C ARG A 113 -38.33 59.15 4.16
N LYS A 114 -37.71 60.33 4.08
CA LYS A 114 -36.26 60.43 3.81
C LYS A 114 -35.42 59.81 4.93
N GLU A 115 -35.80 60.01 6.19
CA GLU A 115 -35.12 59.37 7.33
C GLU A 115 -35.25 57.85 7.30
N LEU A 116 -36.43 57.33 6.95
CA LEU A 116 -36.66 55.89 6.77
C LEU A 116 -35.79 55.31 5.65
N ASP A 117 -35.73 55.95 4.49
CA ASP A 117 -34.89 55.51 3.37
C ASP A 117 -33.40 55.53 3.75
N ASN A 118 -32.96 56.58 4.46
CA ASN A 118 -31.59 56.67 4.95
C ASN A 118 -31.26 55.57 5.98
N ALA A 119 -32.17 55.30 6.92
CA ALA A 119 -32.02 54.24 7.91
C ALA A 119 -32.00 52.85 7.25
N GLN A 120 -32.83 52.63 6.23
CA GLN A 120 -32.85 51.38 5.47
C GLN A 120 -31.56 51.17 4.68
N ASN A 121 -31.01 52.22 4.05
CA ASN A 121 -29.72 52.16 3.38
C ASN A 121 -28.58 51.86 4.36
N ALA A 122 -28.57 52.49 5.53
CA ALA A 122 -27.60 52.22 6.59
C ALA A 122 -27.70 50.77 7.09
N LYS A 123 -28.92 50.26 7.31
CA LYS A 123 -29.16 48.86 7.65
C LYS A 123 -28.57 47.91 6.59
N HIS A 124 -28.89 48.13 5.31
CA HIS A 124 -28.36 47.29 4.22
C HIS A 124 -26.84 47.36 4.07
N HIS A 125 -26.23 48.50 4.41
CA HIS A 125 -24.78 48.63 4.48
C HIS A 125 -24.21 47.77 5.62
N MET A 126 -24.76 47.88 6.83
CA MET A 126 -24.33 47.08 7.98
C MET A 126 -24.54 45.57 7.77
N GLU A 127 -25.63 45.16 7.12
CA GLU A 127 -25.88 43.76 6.75
C GLU A 127 -24.82 43.22 5.77
N ARG A 128 -24.38 44.06 4.81
CA ARG A 128 -23.28 43.68 3.90
C ARG A 128 -21.95 43.55 4.65
N GLU A 129 -21.63 44.50 5.52
CA GLU A 129 -20.40 44.42 6.33
C GLU A 129 -20.42 43.21 7.27
N SER A 130 -21.55 42.93 7.90
CA SER A 130 -21.72 41.75 8.76
C SER A 130 -21.48 40.45 8.00
N ARG A 131 -22.00 40.33 6.77
CA ARG A 131 -21.72 39.18 5.89
C ARG A 131 -20.24 39.05 5.56
N ILE A 132 -19.58 40.15 5.16
CA ILE A 132 -18.14 40.14 4.82
C ILE A 132 -17.30 39.73 6.04
N LEU A 133 -17.62 40.25 7.23
CA LEU A 133 -16.93 39.89 8.46
C LEU A 133 -17.15 38.43 8.83
N HIS A 134 -18.35 37.90 8.61
CA HIS A 134 -18.66 36.49 8.82
C HIS A 134 -17.87 35.59 7.86
N ASP A 135 -17.88 35.89 6.56
CA ASP A 135 -17.10 35.14 5.56
C ASP A 135 -15.59 35.17 5.88
N ARG A 136 -15.09 36.32 6.35
CA ARG A 136 -13.71 36.45 6.80
C ARG A 136 -13.44 35.59 8.03
N LEU A 137 -14.33 35.60 9.02
CA LEU A 137 -14.21 34.75 10.21
C LEU A 137 -14.15 33.27 9.84
N ASP A 138 -15.06 32.81 8.98
CA ASP A 138 -15.10 31.43 8.50
C ASP A 138 -13.82 31.05 7.73
N SER A 139 -13.29 31.97 6.93
CA SER A 139 -12.01 31.77 6.24
C SER A 139 -10.83 31.67 7.21
N MET A 140 -10.80 32.51 8.25
CA MET A 140 -9.76 32.48 9.27
C MET A 140 -9.87 31.22 10.12
N GLN A 141 -11.09 30.77 10.45
CA GLN A 141 -11.30 29.54 11.19
C GLN A 141 -10.83 28.31 10.40
N ARG A 142 -11.17 28.21 9.11
CA ARG A 142 -10.65 27.12 8.25
C ARG A 142 -9.12 27.12 8.16
N ALA A 143 -8.52 28.30 8.02
CA ALA A 143 -7.05 28.43 7.99
C ALA A 143 -6.41 28.03 9.32
N TRP A 144 -7.01 28.40 10.45
CA TRP A 144 -6.56 28.00 11.77
C TRP A 144 -6.70 26.50 12.01
N GLU A 145 -7.82 25.88 11.62
CA GLU A 145 -8.02 24.44 11.69
C GLU A 145 -6.98 23.68 10.85
N ALA A 146 -6.70 24.16 9.63
CA ALA A 146 -5.64 23.60 8.78
C ALA A 146 -4.26 23.71 9.44
N SER A 147 -3.89 24.88 9.97
CA SER A 147 -2.61 25.08 10.68
C SER A 147 -2.50 24.22 11.94
N LYS A 148 -3.60 24.01 12.67
CA LYS A 148 -3.67 23.12 13.83
C LYS A 148 -3.42 21.66 13.43
N LEU A 149 -4.03 21.19 12.34
CA LEU A 149 -3.78 19.85 11.80
C LEU A 149 -2.33 19.67 11.32
N GLU A 150 -1.78 20.67 10.63
CA GLU A 150 -0.37 20.66 10.22
C GLU A 150 0.56 20.58 11.43
N THR A 151 0.32 21.38 12.46
CA THR A 151 1.11 21.35 13.71
C THR A 151 1.05 19.98 14.37
N GLY A 152 -0.15 19.38 14.48
CA GLY A 152 -0.30 18.01 14.98
C GLY A 152 0.46 16.97 14.14
N SER A 153 0.49 17.13 12.81
CA SER A 153 1.28 16.27 11.92
C SER A 153 2.79 16.44 12.10
N TRP A 154 3.26 17.65 12.43
CA TRP A 154 4.67 17.93 12.71
C TRP A 154 5.08 17.38 14.08
N GLU A 155 4.24 17.52 15.09
CA GLU A 155 4.45 16.90 16.42
C GLU A 155 4.53 15.37 16.33
N GLN A 156 3.66 14.75 15.52
CA GLN A 156 3.72 13.31 15.29
C GLN A 156 5.05 12.91 14.62
N ARG A 157 5.45 13.61 13.55
CA ARG A 157 6.72 13.37 12.86
C ARG A 157 7.92 13.57 13.79
N SER A 158 7.89 14.58 14.66
CA SER A 158 8.93 14.78 15.69
C SER A 158 9.01 13.58 16.63
N ARG A 159 7.87 13.11 17.15
CA ARG A 159 7.82 11.93 18.04
C ARG A 159 8.34 10.66 17.36
N GLU A 160 8.03 10.47 16.08
CA GLU A 160 8.54 9.35 15.28
C GLU A 160 10.06 9.43 15.10
N LEU A 161 10.59 10.62 14.78
CA LEU A 161 12.03 10.85 14.67
C LEU A 161 12.75 10.66 16.01
N ASP A 162 12.19 11.16 17.11
CA ASP A 162 12.74 10.97 18.46
C ASP A 162 12.78 9.48 18.84
N GLY A 163 11.72 8.74 18.52
CA GLY A 163 11.66 7.28 18.69
C GLY A 163 12.73 6.55 17.87
N SER A 164 12.88 6.92 16.59
CA SER A 164 13.90 6.34 15.70
C SER A 164 15.33 6.65 16.18
N LEU A 165 15.57 7.89 16.61
CA LEU A 165 16.85 8.33 17.17
C LEU A 165 17.18 7.53 18.44
N LEU A 166 16.21 7.37 19.34
CA LEU A 166 16.39 6.60 20.57
C LEU A 166 16.76 5.14 20.26
N THR A 167 16.06 4.51 19.32
CA THR A 167 16.38 3.14 18.87
C THR A 167 17.79 3.07 18.29
N SER A 168 18.15 3.98 17.39
CA SER A 168 19.49 4.03 16.79
C SER A 168 20.59 4.22 17.84
N VAL A 169 20.36 5.08 18.84
CA VAL A 169 21.30 5.28 19.96
C VAL A 169 21.43 4.01 20.80
N CYS A 170 20.33 3.31 21.08
CA CYS A 170 20.36 2.03 21.81
C CYS A 170 21.12 0.96 21.03
N GLU A 171 20.90 0.85 19.72
CA GLU A 171 21.62 -0.06 18.84
C GLU A 171 23.12 0.27 18.79
N ALA A 172 23.47 1.55 18.63
CA ALA A 172 24.87 2.00 18.63
C ALA A 172 25.55 1.68 19.97
N LYS A 173 24.86 1.88 21.10
CA LYS A 173 25.36 1.47 22.43
C LYS A 173 25.53 -0.04 22.55
N ALA A 174 24.60 -0.83 22.01
CA ALA A 174 24.69 -2.28 22.03
C ALA A 174 25.88 -2.79 21.19
N VAL A 175 26.05 -2.28 19.98
CA VAL A 175 27.19 -2.60 19.10
C VAL A 175 28.51 -2.15 19.72
N HIS A 176 28.56 -0.96 20.31
CA HIS A 176 29.74 -0.49 21.03
C HIS A 176 30.08 -1.41 22.21
N GLY A 177 29.08 -1.82 22.99
CA GLY A 177 29.27 -2.80 24.07
C GLY A 177 29.80 -4.15 23.57
N GLN A 178 29.31 -4.65 22.43
CA GLN A 178 29.82 -5.86 21.78
C GLN A 178 31.27 -5.70 21.32
N LEU A 179 31.62 -4.56 20.72
CA LEU A 179 32.98 -4.25 20.29
C LEU A 179 33.94 -4.21 21.49
N GLU A 180 33.54 -3.57 22.58
CA GLU A 180 34.35 -3.54 23.81
C GLU A 180 34.51 -4.94 24.40
N ALA A 181 33.44 -5.74 24.47
CA ALA A 181 33.53 -7.14 24.91
C ALA A 181 34.49 -7.97 24.02
N PHE A 182 34.44 -7.78 22.70
CA PHE A 182 35.34 -8.43 21.76
C PHE A 182 36.81 -8.00 21.96
N LYS A 183 37.08 -6.70 22.15
CA LYS A 183 38.42 -6.20 22.48
C LYS A 183 38.94 -6.83 23.78
N HIS A 184 38.09 -6.96 24.80
CA HIS A 184 38.46 -7.64 26.06
C HIS A 184 38.81 -9.11 25.84
N GLN A 185 38.03 -9.83 25.03
CA GLN A 185 38.33 -11.23 24.69
C GLN A 185 39.65 -11.36 23.94
N LEU A 186 39.89 -10.52 22.93
CA LEU A 186 41.15 -10.52 22.18
C LEU A 186 42.35 -10.19 23.07
N ALA A 187 42.25 -9.16 23.91
CA ALA A 187 43.32 -8.80 24.84
C ALA A 187 43.63 -9.93 25.83
N SER A 188 42.61 -10.63 26.33
CA SER A 188 42.79 -11.82 27.17
C SER A 188 43.51 -12.95 26.43
N LEU A 189 43.09 -13.27 25.19
CA LEU A 189 43.70 -14.33 24.38
C LEU A 189 45.15 -14.02 23.96
N LEU A 190 45.46 -12.75 23.71
CA LEU A 190 46.81 -12.30 23.32
C LEU A 190 47.74 -12.12 24.52
N SER A 191 47.18 -12.03 25.72
CA SER A 191 47.95 -11.99 26.96
C SER A 191 48.55 -13.36 27.25
N LYS A 192 49.83 -13.37 27.64
CA LYS A 192 50.54 -14.56 28.12
C LYS A 192 50.97 -14.30 29.58
N ALA A 193 51.50 -15.31 30.27
CA ALA A 193 51.90 -15.21 31.68
C ALA A 193 52.88 -14.05 31.97
N ASP A 194 53.61 -13.61 30.95
CA ASP A 194 54.68 -12.63 30.94
C ASP A 194 54.30 -11.30 30.29
N VAL A 195 53.19 -11.20 29.57
CA VAL A 195 52.75 -9.97 28.87
C VAL A 195 51.24 -9.80 28.98
N THR A 196 50.80 -8.71 29.60
CA THR A 196 49.39 -8.32 29.70
C THR A 196 49.06 -7.29 28.61
N VAL A 197 48.09 -7.61 27.76
CA VAL A 197 47.60 -6.74 26.69
C VAL A 197 46.37 -5.98 27.19
N GLN A 198 46.33 -4.67 26.97
CA GLN A 198 45.15 -3.88 27.28
C GLN A 198 44.06 -4.08 26.21
N PRO A 199 42.76 -4.04 26.58
CA PRO A 199 41.63 -4.18 25.66
C PRO A 199 41.39 -2.93 24.80
N ILE A 200 42.47 -2.38 24.25
CA ILE A 200 42.48 -1.20 23.39
C ILE A 200 43.05 -1.64 22.04
N GLU A 201 42.45 -1.17 20.95
CA GLU A 201 42.77 -1.60 19.58
C GLU A 201 44.27 -1.50 19.26
N GLU A 202 44.91 -0.38 19.62
CA GLU A 202 46.33 -0.16 19.36
C GLU A 202 47.24 -1.13 20.15
N ALA A 203 46.88 -1.48 21.38
CA ALA A 203 47.62 -2.46 22.18
C ALA A 203 47.48 -3.88 21.61
N ILE A 204 46.26 -4.24 21.17
CA ILE A 204 45.97 -5.52 20.50
C ILE A 204 46.77 -5.64 19.21
N LYS A 205 46.73 -4.62 18.33
CA LYS A 205 47.49 -4.59 17.08
C LYS A 205 48.99 -4.68 17.34
N GLY A 206 49.51 -3.88 18.29
CA GLY A 206 50.91 -3.91 18.67
C GLY A 206 51.37 -5.31 19.07
N ARG A 207 50.60 -6.00 19.92
CA ARG A 207 50.91 -7.37 20.32
C ARG A 207 50.88 -8.37 19.18
N ILE A 208 49.91 -8.27 18.26
CA ILE A 208 49.85 -9.13 17.07
C ILE A 208 51.11 -8.95 16.22
N CYS A 209 51.53 -7.70 15.97
CA CYS A 209 52.76 -7.41 15.22
C CYS A 209 54.01 -7.97 15.91
N GLU A 210 54.12 -7.85 17.24
CA GLU A 210 55.21 -8.47 18.00
C GLU A 210 55.23 -9.99 17.85
N ILE A 211 54.07 -10.65 17.95
CA ILE A 211 53.97 -12.11 17.78
C ILE A 211 54.44 -12.51 16.37
N CYS A 212 53.93 -11.84 15.33
CA CYS A 212 54.32 -12.13 13.94
C CYS A 212 55.82 -11.93 13.70
N THR A 213 56.39 -10.82 14.18
CA THR A 213 57.84 -10.56 14.03
C THR A 213 58.69 -11.58 14.80
N SER A 214 58.24 -11.98 16.00
CA SER A 214 58.90 -13.06 16.76
C SER A 214 58.83 -14.41 16.05
N GLU A 215 57.70 -14.75 15.43
CA GLU A 215 57.52 -15.97 14.65
C GLU A 215 58.44 -15.97 13.42
N GLU A 216 58.50 -14.87 12.67
CA GLU A 216 59.38 -14.74 11.50
C GLU A 216 60.86 -14.88 11.88
N SER A 217 61.27 -14.30 13.01
CA SER A 217 62.65 -14.44 13.50
C SER A 217 62.94 -15.88 13.97
N SER A 218 62.00 -16.51 14.68
CA SER A 218 62.09 -17.93 15.05
C SER A 218 62.18 -18.83 13.81
N LYS A 219 61.35 -18.58 12.79
CA LYS A 219 61.39 -19.29 11.51
C LYS A 219 62.73 -19.14 10.80
N ARG A 220 63.29 -17.93 10.77
CA ARG A 220 64.66 -17.69 10.28
C ARG A 220 65.69 -18.51 11.04
N THR A 221 65.62 -18.56 12.36
CA THR A 221 66.53 -19.39 13.16
C THR A 221 66.33 -20.89 12.94
N ALA A 222 65.09 -21.35 12.77
CA ALA A 222 64.78 -22.74 12.47
C ALA A 222 65.35 -23.16 11.11
N SER A 223 65.16 -22.35 10.05
CA SER A 223 65.77 -22.60 8.74
C SER A 223 67.30 -22.64 8.80
N GLN A 224 67.93 -21.79 9.61
CA GLN A 224 69.38 -21.84 9.82
C GLN A 224 69.83 -23.13 10.54
N LEU A 225 69.06 -23.62 11.50
CA LEU A 225 69.34 -24.89 12.17
C LEU A 225 69.11 -26.09 11.25
N GLU A 226 68.08 -26.08 10.42
CA GLU A 226 67.86 -27.08 9.37
C GLU A 226 69.03 -27.14 8.39
N GLU A 227 69.50 -25.99 7.91
CA GLU A 227 70.66 -25.93 7.00
C GLU A 227 71.92 -26.49 7.68
N LYS A 228 72.14 -26.20 8.97
CA LYS A 228 73.23 -26.79 9.76
C LYS A 228 73.06 -28.30 9.93
N ALA A 229 71.83 -28.78 10.16
CA ALA A 229 71.54 -30.20 10.31
C ALA A 229 71.79 -30.96 8.99
N ILE A 230 71.41 -30.39 7.85
CA ILE A 230 71.71 -30.95 6.52
C ILE A 230 73.23 -31.04 6.31
N LYS A 231 73.98 -29.96 6.60
CA LYS A 231 75.46 -29.98 6.49
C LYS A 231 76.10 -31.04 7.38
N LEU A 232 75.61 -31.21 8.61
CA LEU A 232 76.10 -32.26 9.52
C LEU A 232 75.72 -33.66 9.03
N ALA A 233 74.52 -33.85 8.48
CA ALA A 233 74.09 -35.12 7.90
C ALA A 233 74.96 -35.51 6.69
N GLU A 234 75.22 -34.58 5.78
CA GLU A 234 76.14 -34.80 4.65
C GLU A 234 77.57 -35.13 5.12
N GLN A 235 78.05 -34.50 6.19
CA GLN A 235 79.34 -34.82 6.80
C GLN A 235 79.36 -36.22 7.41
N LEU A 236 78.28 -36.61 8.08
CA LEU A 236 78.13 -37.95 8.66
C LEU A 236 78.06 -39.02 7.56
N GLU A 237 77.29 -38.78 6.50
CA GLU A 237 77.20 -39.69 5.34
C GLU A 237 78.58 -39.91 4.71
N LYS A 238 79.34 -38.83 4.47
CA LYS A 238 80.74 -38.93 4.01
C LYS A 238 81.62 -39.74 4.97
N GLN A 239 81.42 -39.62 6.29
CA GLN A 239 82.15 -40.42 7.27
C GLN A 239 81.73 -41.90 7.24
N VAL A 240 80.44 -42.19 7.07
CA VAL A 240 79.94 -43.55 6.91
C VAL A 240 80.53 -44.20 5.65
N ASP A 241 80.56 -43.48 4.53
CA ASP A 241 81.18 -43.95 3.28
C ASP A 241 82.67 -44.27 3.46
N LEU A 242 83.42 -43.36 4.10
CA LEU A 242 84.83 -43.56 4.40
C LEU A 242 85.05 -44.77 5.32
N HIS A 243 84.23 -44.91 6.37
CA HIS A 243 84.29 -46.06 7.28
C HIS A 243 83.95 -47.37 6.57
N GLN A 244 82.94 -47.38 5.69
CA GLN A 244 82.56 -48.56 4.92
C GLN A 244 83.65 -48.94 3.92
N ALA A 245 84.27 -47.98 3.25
CA ALA A 245 85.42 -48.20 2.38
C ALA A 245 86.63 -48.77 3.15
N ALA A 246 86.90 -48.24 4.34
CA ALA A 246 87.96 -48.76 5.22
C ALA A 246 87.66 -50.19 5.67
N LEU A 247 86.42 -50.49 6.05
CA LEU A 247 86.00 -51.84 6.45
C LEU A 247 86.13 -52.83 5.29
N GLN A 248 85.68 -52.47 4.08
CA GLN A 248 85.86 -53.30 2.87
C GLN A 248 87.34 -53.54 2.56
N ARG A 249 88.21 -52.57 2.84
CA ARG A 249 89.66 -52.73 2.68
C ARG A 249 90.23 -53.69 3.74
N SER A 250 89.76 -53.61 4.99
CA SER A 250 90.12 -54.55 6.06
C SER A 250 89.70 -55.97 5.72
N THR A 251 88.44 -56.18 5.33
CA THR A 251 87.93 -57.53 5.01
C THR A 251 88.66 -58.13 3.80
N LYS A 252 88.97 -57.35 2.77
CA LYS A 252 89.82 -57.81 1.66
C LYS A 252 91.24 -58.18 2.11
N ALA A 253 91.81 -57.45 3.07
CA ALA A 253 93.12 -57.77 3.63
C ALA A 253 93.06 -59.05 4.48
N GLU A 254 92.01 -59.23 5.29
CA GLU A 254 91.75 -60.44 6.07
C GLU A 254 91.56 -61.67 5.17
N GLN A 255 90.80 -61.55 4.08
CA GLN A 255 90.63 -62.62 3.09
C GLN A 255 91.97 -63.05 2.50
N ARG A 256 92.79 -62.10 2.04
CA ARG A 256 94.15 -62.38 1.53
C ARG A 256 95.03 -63.04 2.59
N LEU A 257 94.91 -62.64 3.84
CA LEU A 257 95.65 -63.23 4.94
C LEU A 257 95.19 -64.68 5.19
N SER A 258 93.88 -64.94 5.15
CA SER A 258 93.32 -66.29 5.23
C SER A 258 93.79 -67.19 4.08
N GLU A 259 93.74 -66.70 2.84
CA GLU A 259 94.24 -67.42 1.64
C GLU A 259 95.73 -67.76 1.78
N LEU A 260 96.55 -66.79 2.23
CA LEU A 260 97.97 -67.01 2.50
C LEU A 260 98.18 -68.06 3.61
N GLN A 261 97.41 -68.00 4.70
CA GLN A 261 97.49 -69.00 5.77
C GLN A 261 97.10 -70.40 5.30
N GLU A 262 96.10 -70.52 4.44
CA GLU A 262 95.66 -71.80 3.88
C GLU A 262 96.72 -72.37 2.92
N ASN A 263 97.30 -71.51 2.08
CA ASN A 263 98.42 -71.87 1.22
C ASN A 263 99.64 -72.33 2.03
N VAL A 264 99.98 -71.64 3.12
CA VAL A 264 101.06 -72.06 4.03
C VAL A 264 100.76 -73.43 4.64
N ARG A 265 99.56 -73.65 5.19
CA ARG A 265 99.16 -74.97 5.73
C ARG A 265 99.23 -76.08 4.68
N HIS A 266 98.80 -75.80 3.45
CA HIS A 266 98.87 -76.75 2.35
C HIS A 266 100.32 -77.07 1.96
N LEU A 267 101.20 -76.06 1.88
CA LEU A 267 102.63 -76.26 1.61
C LEU A 267 103.32 -77.02 2.75
N GLU A 268 103.00 -76.72 4.01
CA GLU A 268 103.47 -77.47 5.19
C GLU A 268 103.00 -78.93 5.14
N GLY A 269 101.73 -79.19 4.77
CA GLY A 269 101.20 -80.55 4.57
C GLY A 269 101.87 -81.31 3.43
N ASN A 270 102.19 -80.63 2.32
CA ASN A 270 102.93 -81.23 1.21
C ASN A 270 104.39 -81.54 1.58
N LEU A 271 105.02 -80.70 2.39
CA LEU A 271 106.36 -80.96 2.89
C LEU A 271 106.35 -82.18 3.83
N LEU A 272 105.43 -82.22 4.80
CA LEU A 272 105.27 -83.34 5.73
C LEU A 272 104.99 -84.66 5.00
N SER A 273 104.12 -84.65 3.99
CA SER A 273 103.84 -85.85 3.19
C SER A 273 105.04 -86.25 2.32
N GLY A 274 105.84 -85.29 1.84
CA GLY A 274 107.12 -85.53 1.20
C GLY A 274 108.12 -86.23 2.13
N ASP A 275 108.27 -85.75 3.37
CA ASP A 275 109.16 -86.36 4.37
C ASP A 275 108.72 -87.80 4.69
N VAL A 276 107.42 -88.02 4.91
CA VAL A 276 106.86 -89.38 5.13
C VAL A 276 107.10 -90.30 3.93
N LEU A 277 107.00 -89.78 2.70
CA LEU A 277 107.26 -90.56 1.50
C LEU A 277 108.74 -90.93 1.36
N CYS A 278 109.65 -90.01 1.68
CA CYS A 278 111.10 -90.27 1.74
C CYS A 278 111.46 -91.33 2.78
N ASP A 279 110.85 -91.28 3.96
CA ASP A 279 111.02 -92.29 5.01
C ASP A 279 110.48 -93.65 4.58
N SER A 280 109.28 -93.69 3.99
CA SER A 280 108.69 -94.93 3.45
C SER A 280 109.55 -95.55 2.36
N LEU A 281 110.06 -94.74 1.42
CA LEU A 281 110.94 -95.20 0.36
C LEU A 281 112.28 -95.73 0.90
N SER A 282 112.83 -95.07 1.93
CA SER A 282 114.04 -95.51 2.61
C SER A 282 113.82 -96.84 3.34
N LEU A 283 112.68 -97.00 3.99
CA LEU A 283 112.27 -98.26 4.63
C LEU A 283 112.09 -99.39 3.60
N ASP A 284 111.42 -99.11 2.49
CA ASP A 284 111.19 -100.10 1.43
C ASP A 284 112.49 -100.48 0.72
N LYS A 285 113.43 -99.55 0.55
CA LYS A 285 114.79 -99.86 0.09
C LYS A 285 115.47 -100.85 1.04
N LEU A 286 115.39 -100.64 2.35
CA LEU A 286 115.96 -101.56 3.34
C LEU A 286 115.31 -102.95 3.27
N LYS A 287 113.99 -103.01 3.12
CA LYS A 287 113.24 -104.27 2.93
C LYS A 287 113.62 -104.96 1.63
N TYR A 288 113.80 -104.23 0.53
CA TYR A 288 114.22 -104.79 -0.76
C TYR A 288 115.62 -105.39 -0.69
N LEU A 289 116.55 -104.72 -0.01
CA LEU A 289 117.89 -105.25 0.22
C LEU A 289 117.84 -106.55 1.01
N LYS A 290 117.06 -106.58 2.09
CA LYS A 290 116.85 -107.78 2.89
C LYS A 290 116.15 -108.91 2.12
N PHE A 291 115.16 -108.59 1.30
CA PHE A 291 114.49 -109.55 0.42
C PHE A 291 115.46 -110.17 -0.59
N LEU A 292 116.35 -109.37 -1.19
CA LEU A 292 117.35 -109.88 -2.13
C LEU A 292 118.38 -110.79 -1.43
N GLU A 293 118.74 -110.49 -0.18
CA GLU A 293 119.54 -111.38 0.67
C GLU A 293 118.81 -112.71 0.92
N ASP A 294 117.53 -112.67 1.35
CA ASP A 294 116.72 -113.86 1.64
C ASP A 294 116.46 -114.71 0.37
N VAL A 295 116.26 -114.08 -0.80
CA VAL A 295 116.08 -114.79 -2.07
C VAL A 295 117.39 -115.39 -2.54
N ALA A 296 118.51 -114.69 -2.41
CA ALA A 296 119.83 -115.27 -2.67
C ALA A 296 120.08 -116.49 -1.76
N GLU A 297 119.66 -116.43 -0.50
CA GLU A 297 119.69 -117.55 0.46
C GLU A 297 118.84 -118.73 -0.04
N LYS A 298 117.55 -118.51 -0.32
CA LYS A 298 116.63 -119.59 -0.73
C LYS A 298 116.93 -120.18 -2.09
N MET A 299 117.53 -119.39 -2.98
CA MET A 299 118.07 -119.84 -4.26
C MET A 299 119.41 -120.60 -4.12
N LYS A 300 119.98 -120.68 -2.91
CA LYS A 300 121.28 -121.29 -2.54
C LYS A 300 122.49 -120.63 -3.21
N LEU A 301 122.45 -119.31 -3.38
CA LEU A 301 123.48 -118.49 -4.04
C LEU A 301 124.39 -117.74 -3.03
N GLU A 302 124.26 -118.03 -1.74
CA GLU A 302 124.85 -117.31 -0.59
C GLU A 302 126.36 -117.04 -0.68
N ARG A 303 127.15 -118.03 -1.12
CA ARG A 303 128.62 -117.87 -1.26
C ARG A 303 129.03 -116.97 -2.42
N MET A 304 128.19 -116.86 -3.45
CA MET A 304 128.51 -116.12 -4.67
C MET A 304 128.08 -114.65 -4.54
N THR A 305 127.03 -114.37 -3.76
CA THR A 305 126.49 -113.02 -3.56
C THR A 305 127.24 -112.19 -2.51
N ALA A 306 128.11 -112.80 -1.70
CA ALA A 306 128.87 -112.09 -0.67
C ALA A 306 130.02 -111.20 -1.21
N GLU A 307 130.50 -111.45 -2.44
CA GLU A 307 131.64 -110.76 -3.05
C GLU A 307 131.23 -109.83 -4.21
N ILE A 308 129.94 -109.74 -4.50
CA ILE A 308 129.39 -109.12 -5.71
C ILE A 308 128.40 -107.99 -5.31
N GLY A 309 128.52 -106.81 -5.94
CA GLY A 309 127.66 -105.66 -5.65
C GLY A 309 126.18 -105.85 -6.04
N PHE A 310 125.27 -105.08 -5.41
CA PHE A 310 123.81 -105.23 -5.52
C PHE A 310 123.25 -105.42 -6.95
N GLY A 311 123.79 -104.71 -7.94
CA GLY A 311 123.33 -104.83 -9.33
C GLY A 311 123.54 -106.22 -9.92
N MET A 312 124.65 -106.87 -9.58
CA MET A 312 125.00 -108.20 -10.09
C MET A 312 124.36 -109.33 -9.27
N GLN A 313 123.99 -109.09 -8.00
CA GLN A 313 123.18 -110.04 -7.22
C GLN A 313 121.80 -110.28 -7.85
N LEU A 314 121.18 -109.23 -8.41
CA LEU A 314 119.89 -109.34 -9.11
C LEU A 314 120.01 -110.20 -10.38
N GLU A 315 121.07 -110.01 -11.17
CA GLU A 315 121.33 -110.79 -12.38
C GLU A 315 121.54 -112.29 -12.09
N ALA A 316 122.22 -112.61 -10.98
CA ALA A 316 122.43 -113.99 -10.54
C ALA A 316 121.12 -114.68 -10.12
N ILE A 317 120.22 -113.97 -9.43
CA ILE A 317 118.89 -114.49 -9.05
C ILE A 317 118.00 -114.68 -10.28
N LEU A 318 118.02 -113.76 -11.25
CA LEU A 318 117.23 -113.86 -12.47
C LEU A 318 117.60 -115.11 -13.28
N ALA A 319 118.89 -115.37 -13.48
CA ALA A 319 119.36 -116.57 -14.17
C ALA A 319 118.89 -117.87 -13.50
N ARG A 320 118.79 -117.88 -12.16
CA ARG A 320 118.27 -119.04 -11.40
C ARG A 320 116.75 -119.17 -11.50
N THR A 321 116.04 -118.06 -11.57
CA THR A 321 114.58 -118.04 -11.67
C THR A 321 114.09 -118.56 -13.03
N ASP A 322 114.76 -118.20 -14.13
CA ASP A 322 114.46 -118.75 -15.46
C ASP A 322 114.57 -120.28 -15.53
N GLN A 323 115.43 -120.86 -14.69
CA GLN A 323 115.57 -122.30 -14.57
C GLN A 323 114.35 -122.95 -13.88
N LEU A 324 113.76 -122.28 -12.88
CA LEU A 324 112.60 -122.77 -12.12
C LEU A 324 111.27 -122.52 -12.84
N VAL A 325 111.11 -121.38 -13.53
CA VAL A 325 109.89 -121.01 -14.28
C VAL A 325 109.59 -122.01 -15.39
N LYS A 326 110.61 -122.61 -16.01
CA LYS A 326 110.41 -123.72 -16.95
C LYS A 326 109.72 -124.92 -16.32
N MET A 327 109.92 -125.18 -15.03
CA MET A 327 109.26 -126.26 -14.30
C MET A 327 107.83 -125.92 -13.88
N GLU A 328 107.53 -124.65 -13.59
CA GLU A 328 106.18 -124.22 -13.13
C GLU A 328 105.15 -124.07 -14.26
N ASN A 329 105.57 -123.73 -15.49
CA ASN A 329 104.66 -123.58 -16.63
C ASN A 329 103.87 -124.85 -16.96
N GLU A 330 104.35 -126.01 -16.54
CA GLU A 330 103.65 -127.29 -16.67
C GLU A 330 102.46 -127.41 -15.70
N ALA A 331 102.49 -126.71 -14.55
CA ALA A 331 101.41 -126.72 -13.54
C ALA A 331 100.28 -125.71 -13.81
N ILE A 332 100.57 -124.62 -14.54
CA ILE A 332 99.63 -123.51 -14.78
C ILE A 332 98.47 -123.90 -15.72
N ILE A 333 98.65 -124.91 -16.56
CA ILE A 333 97.61 -125.39 -17.48
C ILE A 333 96.37 -125.92 -16.70
N GLU A 334 96.56 -126.42 -15.48
CA GLU A 334 95.51 -127.01 -14.64
C GLU A 334 94.55 -125.97 -14.01
N ASN A 335 95.03 -124.77 -13.68
CA ASN A 335 94.25 -123.77 -12.93
C ASN A 335 93.27 -122.93 -13.79
N LYS A 336 93.40 -122.97 -15.11
CA LYS A 336 92.65 -122.11 -16.06
C LYS A 336 91.15 -122.44 -16.14
N THR A 337 90.75 -123.62 -15.68
CA THR A 337 89.36 -124.12 -15.68
C THR A 337 88.51 -123.58 -14.52
N LEU A 338 89.12 -123.16 -13.41
CA LEU A 338 88.38 -122.73 -12.20
C LEU A 338 87.79 -121.31 -12.31
N THR A 339 88.45 -120.42 -13.05
CA THR A 339 88.14 -118.97 -13.10
C THR A 339 86.84 -118.64 -13.87
N TYR A 340 86.40 -119.49 -14.78
CA TYR A 340 85.24 -119.22 -15.64
C TYR A 340 83.90 -119.15 -14.87
N ASN A 341 83.77 -119.88 -13.76
CA ASN A 341 82.49 -120.01 -13.03
C ASN A 341 82.12 -118.80 -12.15
N LEU A 342 83.07 -117.97 -11.74
CA LEU A 342 82.83 -116.84 -10.83
C LEU A 342 82.24 -115.59 -11.54
N LYS A 343 82.52 -115.40 -12.83
CA LYS A 343 82.07 -114.23 -13.60
C LYS A 343 80.54 -114.14 -13.79
N ARG A 344 79.81 -115.25 -13.70
CA ARG A 344 78.37 -115.31 -14.01
C ARG A 344 77.48 -114.70 -12.91
N LYS A 345 77.90 -114.72 -11.65
CA LYS A 345 77.08 -114.27 -10.51
C LYS A 345 77.02 -112.74 -10.32
N LEU A 346 77.99 -112.00 -10.85
CA LEU A 346 78.09 -110.54 -10.66
C LEU A 346 77.06 -109.73 -11.46
N LYS A 347 76.56 -110.28 -12.58
CA LYS A 347 75.71 -109.55 -13.54
C LYS A 347 74.28 -109.31 -13.02
N ALA A 348 73.73 -110.23 -12.23
CA ALA A 348 72.33 -110.19 -11.77
C ALA A 348 72.04 -109.12 -10.70
N GLN A 349 73.05 -108.61 -9.99
CA GLN A 349 72.86 -107.65 -8.89
C GLN A 349 72.73 -106.18 -9.38
N LYS A 350 73.22 -105.85 -10.59
CA LYS A 350 73.22 -104.46 -11.10
C LYS A 350 71.86 -103.97 -11.62
N GLU A 351 71.02 -104.87 -12.14
CA GLU A 351 69.76 -104.50 -12.80
C GLU A 351 68.65 -104.09 -11.81
N ASN A 352 68.72 -104.51 -10.54
CA ASN A 352 67.69 -104.26 -9.53
C ASN A 352 67.71 -102.84 -8.93
N LEU A 353 68.83 -102.12 -9.03
CA LEU A 353 69.02 -100.80 -8.43
C LEU A 353 68.36 -99.68 -9.27
N VAL A 354 68.46 -99.77 -10.59
CA VAL A 354 67.99 -98.75 -11.55
C VAL A 354 66.47 -98.55 -11.51
N SER A 355 65.71 -99.60 -11.20
CA SER A 355 64.25 -99.57 -11.14
C SER A 355 63.70 -98.70 -9.99
N LYS A 356 64.42 -98.59 -8.86
CA LYS A 356 63.95 -97.83 -7.69
C LYS A 356 64.15 -96.31 -7.84
N GLU A 357 65.15 -95.87 -8.60
CA GLU A 357 65.46 -94.46 -8.83
C GLU A 357 64.32 -93.73 -9.57
N LEU A 358 63.76 -94.37 -10.60
CA LEU A 358 62.69 -93.79 -11.44
C LEU A 358 61.41 -93.49 -10.66
N HIS A 359 61.11 -94.28 -9.62
CA HIS A 359 59.87 -94.13 -8.86
C HIS A 359 59.89 -92.89 -7.94
N MET A 360 61.07 -92.49 -7.47
CA MET A 360 61.26 -91.33 -6.59
C MET A 360 61.03 -90.00 -7.31
N ASP A 361 61.43 -89.91 -8.59
CA ASP A 361 61.31 -88.67 -9.37
C ASP A 361 59.85 -88.34 -9.73
N LEU A 362 59.01 -89.36 -9.94
CA LEU A 362 57.59 -89.18 -10.21
C LEU A 362 56.82 -88.59 -9.02
N LEU A 363 57.18 -88.96 -7.79
CA LEU A 363 56.54 -88.46 -6.57
C LEU A 363 56.86 -86.98 -6.30
N ARG A 364 58.10 -86.55 -6.58
CA ARG A 364 58.53 -85.15 -6.39
C ARG A 364 57.80 -84.18 -7.33
N LYS A 365 57.53 -84.57 -8.58
CA LYS A 365 56.75 -83.78 -9.54
C LYS A 365 55.28 -83.60 -9.14
N LYS A 366 54.68 -84.58 -8.45
CA LYS A 366 53.28 -84.50 -8.01
C LYS A 366 53.09 -83.53 -6.84
N ILE A 367 54.06 -83.42 -5.95
CA ILE A 367 54.04 -82.51 -4.80
C ILE A 367 54.09 -81.05 -5.25
N THR A 368 55.02 -80.72 -6.16
CA THR A 368 55.16 -79.35 -6.69
C THR A 368 53.92 -78.86 -7.43
N GLN A 369 53.20 -79.74 -8.13
CA GLN A 369 51.93 -79.40 -8.79
C GLN A 369 50.83 -79.02 -7.79
N LEU A 370 50.71 -79.75 -6.67
CA LEU A 370 49.68 -79.50 -5.66
C LEU A 370 49.90 -78.19 -4.88
N ASP A 371 51.15 -77.78 -4.68
CA ASP A 371 51.46 -76.51 -4.00
C ASP A 371 51.05 -75.28 -4.83
N VAL A 372 51.19 -75.33 -6.16
CA VAL A 372 50.77 -74.25 -7.07
C VAL A 372 49.24 -74.11 -7.10
N GLU A 373 48.51 -75.23 -7.11
CA GLU A 373 47.04 -75.23 -7.06
C GLU A 373 46.50 -74.64 -5.75
N LYS A 374 47.18 -74.84 -4.62
CA LYS A 374 46.81 -74.26 -3.32
C LYS A 374 47.04 -72.75 -3.25
N GLN A 375 48.14 -72.26 -3.83
CA GLN A 375 48.44 -70.82 -3.85
C GLN A 375 47.45 -70.05 -4.72
N THR A 376 47.07 -70.60 -5.88
CA THR A 376 46.08 -69.99 -6.80
C THR A 376 44.67 -69.94 -6.18
N GLN A 377 44.24 -70.97 -5.45
CA GLN A 377 42.96 -70.93 -4.71
C GLN A 377 42.92 -69.85 -3.62
N THR A 378 44.06 -69.57 -2.97
CA THR A 378 44.15 -68.55 -1.92
C THR A 378 44.04 -67.13 -2.50
N ALA A 379 44.66 -66.87 -3.65
CA ALA A 379 44.56 -65.59 -4.35
C ALA A 379 43.12 -65.28 -4.81
N LEU A 380 42.42 -66.27 -5.36
CA LEU A 380 41.02 -66.13 -5.80
C LEU A 380 40.04 -65.87 -4.63
N ALA A 381 40.36 -66.34 -3.42
CA ALA A 381 39.57 -66.03 -2.24
C ALA A 381 39.70 -64.55 -1.83
N VAL A 382 40.90 -63.98 -1.91
CA VAL A 382 41.15 -62.56 -1.61
C VAL A 382 40.44 -61.64 -2.61
N GLU A 383 40.54 -61.93 -3.92
CA GLU A 383 39.82 -61.16 -4.95
C GLU A 383 38.29 -61.20 -4.76
N ARG A 384 37.75 -62.36 -4.33
CA ARG A 384 36.32 -62.49 -4.01
C ARG A 384 35.93 -61.59 -2.83
N ASP A 385 36.71 -61.56 -1.76
CA ASP A 385 36.41 -60.74 -0.59
C ASP A 385 36.50 -59.23 -0.89
N GLU A 386 37.46 -58.81 -1.71
CA GLU A 386 37.56 -57.43 -2.20
C GLU A 386 36.34 -57.04 -3.06
N ALA A 387 35.91 -57.91 -3.98
CA ALA A 387 34.70 -57.71 -4.78
C ALA A 387 33.43 -57.65 -3.91
N HIS A 388 33.32 -58.45 -2.86
CA HIS A 388 32.18 -58.35 -1.93
C HIS A 388 32.17 -57.03 -1.15
N LEU A 389 33.35 -56.50 -0.81
CA LEU A 389 33.49 -55.24 -0.10
C LEU A 389 33.13 -54.03 -0.99
N THR A 390 33.45 -54.08 -2.29
CA THR A 390 33.00 -53.07 -3.26
C THR A 390 31.48 -53.13 -3.48
N VAL A 391 30.90 -54.32 -3.60
CA VAL A 391 29.44 -54.52 -3.71
C VAL A 391 28.70 -53.94 -2.50
N ARG A 392 29.17 -54.19 -1.27
CA ARG A 392 28.57 -53.62 -0.05
C ARG A 392 28.64 -52.09 0.00
N LYS A 393 29.74 -51.49 -0.47
CA LYS A 393 29.88 -50.02 -0.57
C LYS A 393 28.91 -49.43 -1.60
N LEU A 394 28.74 -50.10 -2.73
CA LEU A 394 27.79 -49.69 -3.77
C LEU A 394 26.34 -49.86 -3.29
N GLN A 395 25.99 -50.95 -2.61
CA GLN A 395 24.67 -51.12 -1.97
C GLN A 395 24.34 -50.00 -0.98
N LYS A 396 25.28 -49.61 -0.10
CA LYS A 396 25.06 -48.47 0.80
C LYS A 396 24.89 -47.13 0.08
N LYS A 397 25.50 -46.95 -1.10
CA LYS A 397 25.26 -45.77 -1.95
C LYS A 397 23.88 -45.82 -2.59
N VAL A 398 23.46 -46.98 -3.09
CA VAL A 398 22.12 -47.21 -3.64
C VAL A 398 21.04 -46.92 -2.58
N GLU A 399 21.16 -47.46 -1.37
CA GLU A 399 20.21 -47.21 -0.27
C GLU A 399 20.10 -45.71 0.10
N ARG A 400 21.19 -44.94 0.01
CA ARG A 400 21.18 -43.48 0.24
C ARG A 400 20.45 -42.75 -0.88
N LEU A 401 20.77 -43.08 -2.13
CA LEU A 401 20.12 -42.50 -3.30
C LEU A 401 18.62 -42.85 -3.34
N GLU A 402 18.23 -44.06 -2.95
CA GLU A 402 16.82 -44.46 -2.80
C GLU A 402 16.10 -43.65 -1.73
N LYS A 403 16.74 -43.38 -0.57
CA LYS A 403 16.16 -42.52 0.46
C LYS A 403 16.00 -41.07 -0.01
N GLU A 404 16.96 -40.53 -0.75
CA GLU A 404 16.86 -39.19 -1.34
C GLU A 404 15.78 -39.13 -2.42
N LEU A 405 15.69 -40.16 -3.27
CA LEU A 405 14.63 -40.30 -4.27
C LEU A 405 13.25 -40.38 -3.61
N HIS A 406 13.11 -41.14 -2.52
CA HIS A 406 11.86 -41.24 -1.79
C HIS A 406 11.45 -39.89 -1.17
N LYS A 407 12.40 -39.13 -0.60
CA LYS A 407 12.15 -37.77 -0.10
C LYS A 407 11.73 -36.81 -1.23
N ALA A 408 12.37 -36.91 -2.39
CA ALA A 408 11.99 -36.12 -3.56
C ALA A 408 10.58 -36.49 -4.04
N GLN A 409 10.24 -37.78 -4.08
CA GLN A 409 8.90 -38.27 -4.44
C GLN A 409 7.83 -37.79 -3.46
N THR A 410 8.06 -37.87 -2.14
CA THR A 410 7.10 -37.37 -1.14
C THR A 410 6.93 -35.85 -1.23
N SER A 411 8.00 -35.10 -1.46
CA SER A 411 7.90 -33.65 -1.71
C SER A 411 7.14 -33.32 -3.01
N SER A 412 7.30 -34.14 -4.06
CA SER A 412 6.56 -33.98 -5.31
C SER A 412 5.07 -34.29 -5.14
N ILE A 413 4.73 -35.30 -4.33
CA ILE A 413 3.34 -35.61 -3.97
C ILE A 413 2.73 -34.46 -3.15
N ASP A 414 3.45 -33.91 -2.18
CA ASP A 414 3.00 -32.77 -1.37
C ASP A 414 2.79 -31.50 -2.22
N LEU A 415 3.70 -31.23 -3.16
CA LEU A 415 3.55 -30.14 -4.13
C LEU A 415 2.37 -30.36 -5.07
N LYS A 416 2.09 -31.60 -5.49
CA LYS A 416 0.89 -31.93 -6.28
C LYS A 416 -0.40 -31.74 -5.48
N ALA A 417 -0.41 -32.08 -4.19
CA ALA A 417 -1.55 -31.82 -3.31
C ALA A 417 -1.81 -30.31 -3.17
N LYS A 418 -0.77 -29.52 -2.88
CA LYS A 418 -0.85 -28.05 -2.85
C LYS A 418 -1.29 -27.44 -4.17
N LEU A 419 -0.85 -28.01 -5.30
CA LEU A 419 -1.28 -27.59 -6.63
C LEU A 419 -2.78 -27.88 -6.82
N SER A 420 -3.26 -29.04 -6.38
CA SER A 420 -4.69 -29.40 -6.41
C SER A 420 -5.52 -28.44 -5.56
N ASP A 421 -5.09 -28.11 -4.34
CA ASP A 421 -5.76 -27.13 -3.47
C ASP A 421 -5.79 -25.74 -4.11
N THR A 422 -4.70 -25.36 -4.77
CA THR A 422 -4.62 -24.09 -5.52
C THR A 422 -5.56 -24.09 -6.72
N HIS A 423 -5.70 -25.21 -7.43
CA HIS A 423 -6.66 -25.38 -8.51
C HIS A 423 -8.10 -25.28 -8.00
N GLU A 424 -8.42 -25.87 -6.84
CA GLU A 424 -9.74 -25.77 -6.22
C GLU A 424 -10.06 -24.33 -5.78
N LEU A 425 -9.10 -23.64 -5.17
CA LEU A 425 -9.23 -22.21 -4.85
C LEU A 425 -9.46 -21.36 -6.11
N LYS A 426 -8.73 -21.65 -7.20
CA LYS A 426 -8.92 -20.97 -8.48
C LYS A 426 -10.31 -21.21 -9.07
N ILE A 427 -10.86 -22.42 -8.95
CA ILE A 427 -12.24 -22.73 -9.35
C ILE A 427 -13.23 -21.90 -8.52
N LYS A 428 -13.08 -21.88 -7.19
CA LYS A 428 -13.92 -21.06 -6.29
C LYS A 428 -13.84 -19.57 -6.61
N THR A 429 -12.65 -19.05 -6.92
CA THR A 429 -12.47 -17.65 -7.35
C THR A 429 -13.16 -17.37 -8.69
N LEU A 430 -13.11 -18.29 -9.65
CA LEU A 430 -13.82 -18.16 -10.93
C LEU A 430 -15.34 -18.20 -10.73
N GLU A 431 -15.85 -19.06 -9.85
CA GLU A 431 -17.27 -19.11 -9.51
C GLU A 431 -17.75 -17.84 -8.80
N GLN A 432 -16.97 -17.31 -7.85
CA GLN A 432 -17.23 -16.02 -7.22
C GLN A 432 -17.21 -14.87 -8.23
N SER A 433 -16.24 -14.87 -9.16
CA SER A 433 -16.15 -13.87 -10.23
C SER A 433 -17.38 -13.92 -11.14
N LYS A 434 -17.87 -15.12 -11.46
CA LYS A 434 -19.09 -15.32 -12.24
C LYS A 434 -20.32 -14.81 -11.49
N MET A 435 -20.42 -15.07 -10.19
CA MET A 435 -21.51 -14.55 -9.34
C MET A 435 -21.48 -13.02 -9.25
N ILE A 436 -20.30 -12.40 -9.13
CA ILE A 436 -20.13 -10.94 -9.17
C ILE A 436 -20.56 -10.39 -10.53
N GLU A 437 -20.25 -11.08 -11.63
CA GLU A 437 -20.67 -10.65 -12.96
C GLU A 437 -22.19 -10.75 -13.15
N GLU A 438 -22.84 -11.80 -12.61
CA GLU A 438 -24.29 -11.94 -12.59
C GLU A 438 -24.97 -10.86 -11.73
N LEU A 439 -24.40 -10.53 -10.57
CA LEU A 439 -24.85 -9.41 -9.72
C LEU A 439 -24.63 -8.06 -10.40
N ASN A 440 -23.55 -7.87 -11.15
CA ASN A 440 -23.34 -6.66 -11.94
C ASN A 440 -24.35 -6.56 -13.10
N LYS A 441 -24.73 -7.68 -13.73
CA LYS A 441 -25.79 -7.71 -14.74
C LYS A 441 -27.16 -7.38 -14.14
N SER A 442 -27.47 -7.87 -12.93
CA SER A 442 -28.72 -7.55 -12.25
C SER A 442 -28.75 -6.11 -11.75
N MET A 443 -27.64 -5.59 -11.21
CA MET A 443 -27.46 -4.18 -10.85
C MET A 443 -27.67 -3.26 -12.06
N LYS A 444 -27.04 -3.54 -13.20
CA LYS A 444 -27.26 -2.79 -14.45
C LYS A 444 -28.71 -2.85 -14.94
N ARG A 445 -29.41 -3.97 -14.73
CA ARG A 445 -30.85 -4.06 -15.03
C ARG A 445 -31.68 -3.20 -14.07
N LEU A 446 -31.38 -3.23 -12.78
CA LEU A 446 -32.03 -2.37 -11.77
C LEU A 446 -31.78 -0.89 -12.03
N GLU A 447 -30.58 -0.53 -12.48
CA GLU A 447 -30.22 0.84 -12.84
C GLU A 447 -31.00 1.32 -14.06
N ARG A 448 -31.15 0.49 -15.10
CA ARG A 448 -32.06 0.78 -16.23
C ARG A 448 -33.51 0.91 -15.79
N LEU A 449 -34.00 0.03 -14.91
CA LEU A 449 -35.36 0.11 -14.39
C LEU A 449 -35.57 1.38 -13.54
N LYS A 450 -34.56 1.79 -12.78
CA LYS A 450 -34.54 3.06 -12.04
C LYS A 450 -34.57 4.25 -13.00
N GLU A 451 -33.78 4.26 -14.06
CA GLU A 451 -33.79 5.30 -15.09
C GLU A 451 -35.16 5.39 -15.77
N THR A 452 -35.75 4.25 -16.18
CA THR A 452 -37.11 4.22 -16.76
C THR A 452 -38.17 4.69 -15.76
N ALA A 453 -38.01 4.38 -14.47
CA ALA A 453 -38.92 4.86 -13.43
C ALA A 453 -38.76 6.37 -13.20
N ILE A 454 -37.54 6.91 -13.27
CA ILE A 454 -37.26 8.35 -13.20
C ILE A 454 -37.85 9.07 -14.41
N GLU A 455 -37.69 8.53 -15.62
CA GLU A 455 -38.31 9.09 -16.83
C GLU A 455 -39.83 9.10 -16.73
N LYS A 456 -40.45 8.01 -16.25
CA LYS A 456 -41.90 7.96 -16.00
C LYS A 456 -42.33 8.92 -14.90
N LEU A 457 -41.56 9.08 -13.83
CA LEU A 457 -41.84 10.04 -12.75
C LEU A 457 -41.75 11.48 -13.26
N ASN A 458 -40.79 11.77 -14.14
CA ASN A 458 -40.65 13.08 -14.75
C ASN A 458 -41.75 13.35 -15.77
N SER A 459 -42.21 12.33 -16.50
CA SER A 459 -43.37 12.47 -17.40
C SER A 459 -44.64 12.72 -16.60
N THR A 460 -44.92 11.93 -15.56
CA THR A 460 -46.10 12.14 -14.71
C THR A 460 -46.03 13.44 -13.94
N LYS A 461 -44.84 13.90 -13.55
CA LYS A 461 -44.65 15.25 -13.00
C LYS A 461 -44.97 16.34 -14.02
N SER A 462 -44.51 16.19 -15.26
CA SER A 462 -44.81 17.15 -16.33
C SER A 462 -46.30 17.17 -16.68
N ASP A 463 -46.95 16.01 -16.68
CA ASP A 463 -48.40 15.88 -16.86
C ASP A 463 -49.16 16.48 -15.67
N LEU A 464 -48.63 16.33 -14.44
CA LEU A 464 -49.19 16.97 -13.25
C LEU A 464 -49.04 18.49 -13.30
N ASP A 465 -47.88 19.01 -13.71
CA ASP A 465 -47.64 20.44 -13.89
C ASP A 465 -48.54 21.01 -15.00
N PHE A 466 -48.79 20.24 -16.07
CA PHE A 466 -49.74 20.59 -17.13
C PHE A 466 -51.19 20.61 -16.64
N THR A 467 -51.62 19.59 -15.90
CA THR A 467 -52.97 19.56 -15.31
C THR A 467 -53.15 20.62 -14.21
N GLU A 468 -52.11 20.96 -13.46
CA GLU A 468 -52.11 22.09 -12.51
C GLU A 468 -52.23 23.42 -13.26
N PHE A 469 -51.56 23.58 -14.39
CA PHE A 469 -51.69 24.75 -15.26
C PHE A 469 -53.11 24.87 -15.84
N GLU A 470 -53.66 23.79 -16.39
CA GLU A 470 -55.05 23.75 -16.89
C GLU A 470 -56.05 24.05 -15.77
N ALA A 471 -55.86 23.49 -14.57
CA ALA A 471 -56.72 23.77 -13.43
C ALA A 471 -56.62 25.23 -12.95
N LYS A 472 -55.43 25.86 -13.02
CA LYS A 472 -55.25 27.29 -12.73
C LYS A 472 -55.91 28.17 -13.78
N GLU A 473 -55.82 27.80 -15.05
CA GLU A 473 -56.48 28.51 -16.15
C GLU A 473 -58.00 28.39 -16.05
N GLU A 474 -58.53 27.20 -15.80
CA GLU A 474 -59.96 26.95 -15.62
C GLU A 474 -60.50 27.65 -14.37
N LYS A 475 -59.73 27.69 -13.28
CA LYS A 475 -60.03 28.54 -12.10
C LYS A 475 -60.03 30.02 -12.45
N GLY A 476 -59.19 30.47 -13.38
CA GLY A 476 -59.18 31.82 -13.93
C GLY A 476 -60.43 32.12 -14.75
N ARG A 477 -60.83 31.20 -15.64
CA ARG A 477 -62.06 31.30 -16.44
C ARG A 477 -63.31 31.31 -15.55
N ALA A 478 -63.39 30.42 -14.56
CA ALA A 478 -64.48 30.39 -13.58
C ALA A 478 -64.56 31.69 -12.75
N ARG A 479 -63.42 32.30 -12.41
CA ARG A 479 -63.38 33.59 -11.72
C ARG A 479 -63.90 34.72 -12.61
N ASN A 480 -63.50 34.74 -13.88
CA ASN A 480 -63.97 35.73 -14.85
C ASN A 480 -65.49 35.57 -15.12
N ILE A 481 -66.00 34.34 -15.19
CA ILE A 481 -67.44 34.07 -15.31
C ILE A 481 -68.17 34.52 -14.05
N LEU A 482 -67.63 34.26 -12.85
CA LEU A 482 -68.21 34.76 -11.59
C LEU A 482 -68.21 36.29 -11.49
N GLU A 483 -67.19 36.96 -12.03
CA GLU A 483 -67.11 38.42 -12.07
C GLU A 483 -68.11 39.00 -13.09
N ALA A 484 -68.26 38.36 -14.26
CA ALA A 484 -69.29 38.69 -15.25
C ALA A 484 -70.70 38.49 -14.67
N VAL A 485 -71.01 37.33 -14.09
CA VAL A 485 -72.30 37.04 -13.43
C VAL A 485 -72.50 37.94 -12.21
N GLY A 486 -71.45 38.28 -11.47
CA GLY A 486 -71.52 39.24 -10.37
C GLY A 486 -71.86 40.65 -10.84
N SER A 487 -71.32 41.07 -11.99
CA SER A 487 -71.64 42.36 -12.61
C SER A 487 -73.07 42.37 -13.19
N GLU A 488 -73.52 41.27 -13.79
CA GLU A 488 -74.90 41.07 -14.25
C GLU A 488 -75.90 41.00 -13.08
N LEU A 489 -75.54 40.36 -11.97
CA LEU A 489 -76.37 40.33 -10.76
C LEU A 489 -76.50 41.74 -10.16
N LYS A 490 -75.44 42.56 -10.25
CA LYS A 490 -75.44 43.94 -9.77
C LYS A 490 -76.34 44.83 -10.63
N THR A 491 -76.33 44.64 -11.96
CA THR A 491 -77.26 45.32 -12.87
C THR A 491 -78.70 44.80 -12.73
N LEU A 492 -78.91 43.49 -12.53
CA LEU A 492 -80.23 42.91 -12.27
C LEU A 492 -80.82 43.39 -10.93
N LYS A 493 -79.98 43.58 -9.92
CA LYS A 493 -80.38 44.15 -8.62
C LYS A 493 -80.79 45.62 -8.76
N GLN A 494 -80.08 46.40 -9.58
CA GLN A 494 -80.47 47.79 -9.87
C GLN A 494 -81.78 47.87 -10.66
N THR A 495 -81.98 47.02 -11.67
CA THR A 495 -83.25 46.98 -12.42
C THR A 495 -84.40 46.45 -11.59
N LEU A 496 -84.18 45.51 -10.67
CA LEU A 496 -85.18 45.04 -9.71
C LEU A 496 -85.54 46.13 -8.69
N GLU A 497 -84.58 46.95 -8.24
CA GLU A 497 -84.88 48.12 -7.40
C GLU A 497 -85.68 49.19 -8.15
N GLU A 498 -85.44 49.37 -9.45
CA GLU A 498 -86.25 50.24 -10.31
C GLU A 498 -87.66 49.67 -10.56
N VAL A 499 -87.79 48.36 -10.77
CA VAL A 499 -89.08 47.67 -10.87
C VAL A 499 -89.82 47.75 -9.54
N GLY A 500 -89.18 47.54 -8.40
CA GLY A 500 -89.80 47.74 -7.08
C GLY A 500 -90.19 49.19 -6.78
N LYS A 501 -89.51 50.18 -7.39
CA LYS A 501 -89.95 51.59 -7.37
C LYS A 501 -91.17 51.82 -8.28
N ARG A 502 -91.24 51.19 -9.48
CA ARG A 502 -92.41 51.22 -10.37
C ARG A 502 -93.61 50.45 -9.79
N GLU A 503 -93.38 49.35 -9.10
CA GLU A 503 -94.42 48.52 -8.47
C GLU A 503 -95.02 49.23 -7.24
N ARG A 504 -94.22 49.97 -6.46
CA ARG A 504 -94.74 50.90 -5.44
C ARG A 504 -95.53 52.06 -6.04
N GLN A 505 -95.17 52.56 -7.22
CA GLN A 505 -95.96 53.56 -7.94
C GLN A 505 -97.28 52.99 -8.53
N VAL A 506 -97.29 51.72 -8.99
CA VAL A 506 -98.49 51.02 -9.46
C VAL A 506 -99.41 50.60 -8.31
N GLY A 507 -98.86 50.19 -7.16
CA GLY A 507 -99.64 49.93 -5.94
C GLY A 507 -100.38 51.17 -5.43
N VAL A 508 -99.74 52.34 -5.50
CA VAL A 508 -100.39 53.64 -5.20
C VAL A 508 -101.45 54.00 -6.25
N PHE A 509 -101.27 53.61 -7.52
CA PHE A 509 -102.26 53.81 -8.59
C PHE A 509 -103.46 52.85 -8.49
N ILE A 510 -103.25 51.59 -8.08
CA ILE A 510 -104.31 50.59 -7.90
C ILE A 510 -105.12 50.87 -6.62
N ILE A 511 -104.51 51.34 -5.53
CA ILE A 511 -105.25 51.83 -4.35
C ILE A 511 -106.11 53.07 -4.72
N LYS A 512 -105.62 53.94 -5.63
CA LYS A 512 -106.45 55.03 -6.19
C LYS A 512 -107.58 54.53 -7.10
N LEU A 513 -107.36 53.49 -7.91
CA LEU A 513 -108.40 52.89 -8.78
C LEU A 513 -109.44 52.07 -8.03
N LEU A 514 -109.08 51.37 -6.95
CA LEU A 514 -110.04 50.67 -6.07
C LEU A 514 -110.88 51.66 -5.23
N LYS A 515 -110.39 52.88 -4.99
CA LYS A 515 -111.19 53.96 -4.39
C LYS A 515 -112.16 54.60 -5.38
N VAL A 516 -111.85 54.62 -6.68
CA VAL A 516 -112.76 55.11 -7.75
C VAL A 516 -113.80 54.06 -8.15
N LYS A 517 -113.52 52.75 -8.01
CA LYS A 517 -114.48 51.68 -8.35
C LYS A 517 -115.50 51.36 -7.25
N SER A 518 -115.27 51.81 -6.02
CA SER A 518 -116.25 51.74 -4.92
C SER A 518 -117.25 52.91 -4.90
N ASP A 519 -117.01 53.99 -5.67
CA ASP A 519 -117.89 55.16 -5.80
C ASP A 519 -118.75 55.13 -7.09
N VAL A 520 -118.68 54.07 -7.91
CA VAL A 520 -119.46 53.90 -9.17
C VAL A 520 -120.34 52.63 -9.12
N HIS A 521 -121.12 52.52 -8.05
CA HIS A 521 -122.28 51.63 -7.99
C HIS A 521 -123.56 52.36 -7.55
N LEU A 522 -123.73 53.62 -7.98
CA LEU A 522 -124.90 54.43 -7.66
C LEU A 522 -125.19 55.50 -8.73
N GLN A 523 -125.41 55.07 -9.97
CA GLN A 523 -126.33 55.74 -10.91
C GLN A 523 -126.57 54.84 -12.14
N GLN A 524 -127.81 54.36 -12.27
CA GLN A 524 -128.42 53.68 -13.43
C GLN A 524 -127.86 52.26 -13.68
N HIS A 525 -128.45 51.19 -13.14
CA HIS A 525 -129.86 50.79 -13.22
C HIS A 525 -130.28 49.89 -12.05
#